data_AF-A0A1Y1MKU9-F1
#
_entry.id   AF-A0A1Y1MKU9-F1
#
_cell.length_a   1.000
_cell.length_b   1.000
_cell.length_c   1.000
_cell.angle_alpha   90.00
_cell.angle_beta   90.00
_cell.angle_gamma   90.00
#
_symmetry.space_group_name_H-M   'P 1'
#
loop_
_entity.id
_entity.type
_entity.pdbx_description
1 polymer ?
#
loop_
_entity_poly.entity_id
_entity_poly.type
_entity_poly.pdbx_seq_one_letter_code
_entity_poly.pdbx_strand_id
1 'polypeptide(L)'
;QWSNMSTLALTDLGSLLSKIGVYDFQSLCADFPNAHTLSRPTDIYRLLLTNILANLTGCDATLIYESIQLPNTLPNGDLVLPVPRLRLKGPKPNVQAVELAASFPENQPLFQHPTASGIHLPFFFTPKSLSHLILPYLFERHEAYGSDLTIGLDSSAHTERRKKIVIEFSSPNIAKEFHAGHLRSTIIG
;
A
#
# COMPACT_ATOMS: atom_id res chain seq x y z
N GLN A 1 18.31 19.12 -11.30
CA GLN A 1 17.09 19.37 -12.12
C GLN A 1 15.95 18.50 -11.57
N TRP A 2 15.21 19.00 -10.57
CA TRP A 2 14.04 18.33 -9.96
C TRP A 2 12.73 19.04 -10.37
N SER A 3 12.74 19.79 -11.48
CA SER A 3 11.84 20.93 -11.66
C SER A 3 10.64 20.66 -12.58
N ASN A 4 10.09 19.43 -12.63
CA ASN A 4 8.80 19.17 -13.29
C ASN A 4 8.26 17.74 -13.10
N MET A 5 8.56 17.07 -11.98
CA MET A 5 7.90 15.79 -11.70
C MET A 5 6.77 16.08 -10.72
N SER A 6 5.57 15.69 -11.12
CA SER A 6 4.41 15.60 -10.26
C SER A 6 4.20 14.11 -9.99
N THR A 7 3.64 13.78 -8.85
CA THR A 7 3.21 12.46 -8.40
C THR A 7 1.75 12.54 -7.96
N LEU A 8 1.13 13.71 -8.18
CA LEU A 8 -0.27 14.02 -7.86
C LEU A 8 -1.22 13.43 -8.90
N ALA A 9 -0.72 13.17 -10.11
CA ALA A 9 -1.44 12.49 -11.18
C ALA A 9 -0.79 11.14 -11.51
N LEU A 10 -1.60 10.18 -11.95
CA LEU A 10 -1.15 8.82 -12.27
C LEU A 10 -0.15 8.79 -13.45
N THR A 11 -0.33 9.69 -14.43
CA THR A 11 0.58 9.85 -15.57
C THR A 11 1.99 10.22 -15.13
N ASP A 12 2.09 11.19 -14.22
CA ASP A 12 3.37 11.74 -13.78
C ASP A 12 4.04 10.78 -12.78
N LEU A 13 3.26 10.13 -11.92
CA LEU A 13 3.74 9.06 -11.04
C LEU A 13 4.34 7.89 -11.84
N GLY A 14 3.67 7.44 -12.91
CA GLY A 14 4.26 6.41 -13.77
C GLY A 14 5.51 6.90 -14.53
N SER A 15 5.59 8.20 -14.84
CA SER A 15 6.81 8.80 -15.42
C SER A 15 7.97 8.87 -14.42
N LEU A 16 7.70 9.01 -13.12
CA LEU A 16 8.71 8.87 -12.06
C LEU A 16 9.15 7.41 -11.92
N LEU A 17 8.19 6.48 -11.91
CA LEU A 17 8.46 5.04 -11.80
C LEU A 17 9.26 4.48 -12.98
N SER A 18 9.04 4.99 -14.20
CA SER A 18 9.81 4.57 -15.38
C SER A 18 11.29 4.93 -15.29
N LYS A 19 11.63 6.04 -14.61
CA LYS A 19 13.04 6.41 -14.32
C LYS A 19 13.72 5.45 -13.34
N ILE A 20 12.92 4.74 -12.54
CA ILE A 20 13.38 3.74 -11.58
C ILE A 20 13.32 2.33 -12.21
N GLY A 21 12.86 2.19 -13.46
CA GLY A 21 12.81 0.91 -14.18
C GLY A 21 11.47 0.18 -14.08
N VAL A 22 10.40 0.86 -13.66
CA VAL A 22 9.04 0.31 -13.62
C VAL A 22 8.22 0.89 -14.77
N TYR A 23 7.77 0.01 -15.67
CA TYR A 23 6.98 0.38 -16.86
C TYR A 23 5.51 -0.04 -16.71
N ASP A 24 4.65 0.51 -17.57
CA ASP A 24 3.21 0.16 -17.69
C ASP A 24 2.36 0.31 -16.41
N PHE A 25 2.81 1.14 -15.47
CA PHE A 25 2.16 1.32 -14.17
C PHE A 25 0.71 1.82 -14.27
N GLN A 26 0.41 2.68 -15.24
CA GLN A 26 -0.94 3.23 -15.44
C GLN A 26 -1.94 2.14 -15.81
N SER A 27 -1.54 1.20 -16.69
CA SER A 27 -2.40 0.07 -17.08
C SER A 27 -2.69 -0.81 -15.86
N LEU A 28 -1.67 -1.08 -15.05
CA LEU A 28 -1.83 -1.89 -13.85
C LEU A 28 -2.81 -1.28 -12.85
N CYS A 29 -2.86 0.04 -12.72
CA CYS A 29 -3.81 0.69 -11.80
C CYS A 29 -5.26 0.56 -12.27
N ALA A 30 -5.52 0.44 -13.58
CA ALA A 30 -6.87 0.29 -14.11
C ALA A 30 -7.52 -1.04 -13.67
N ASP A 31 -6.71 -2.08 -13.47
CA ASP A 31 -7.18 -3.41 -13.06
C ASP A 31 -7.53 -3.49 -11.56
N PHE A 32 -7.16 -2.47 -10.77
CA PHE A 32 -7.33 -2.47 -9.31
C PHE A 32 -7.95 -1.16 -8.80
N PRO A 33 -9.28 -0.99 -8.92
CA PRO A 33 -9.96 0.24 -8.53
C PRO A 33 -9.83 0.58 -7.02
N ASN A 34 -9.52 -0.41 -6.18
CA ASN A 34 -9.34 -0.24 -4.75
C ASN A 34 -7.91 0.13 -4.33
N ALA A 35 -6.97 0.21 -5.27
CA ALA A 35 -5.59 0.61 -4.98
C ALA A 35 -5.47 2.14 -5.05
N HIS A 36 -5.22 2.76 -3.91
CA HIS A 36 -5.20 4.22 -3.81
C HIS A 36 -3.77 4.75 -3.93
N THR A 37 -3.10 4.48 -5.05
CA THR A 37 -1.66 4.77 -5.24
C THR A 37 -1.29 6.25 -5.09
N LEU A 38 -2.23 7.17 -5.32
CA LEU A 38 -2.06 8.61 -5.17
C LEU A 38 -2.23 9.12 -3.73
N SER A 39 -2.81 8.35 -2.82
CA SER A 39 -2.92 8.70 -1.40
C SER A 39 -2.12 7.78 -0.48
N ARG A 40 -1.86 6.52 -0.91
CA ARG A 40 -1.16 5.48 -0.18
C ARG A 40 0.01 4.95 -1.00
N PRO A 41 1.26 5.39 -0.72
CA PRO A 41 2.42 4.98 -1.52
C PRO A 41 2.72 3.48 -1.42
N THR A 42 2.33 2.82 -0.34
CA THR A 42 2.47 1.36 -0.19
C THR A 42 1.65 0.58 -1.21
N ASP A 43 0.54 1.13 -1.72
CA ASP A 43 -0.27 0.45 -2.73
C ASP A 43 0.46 0.35 -4.08
N ILE A 44 1.41 1.25 -4.37
CA ILE A 44 2.30 1.14 -5.53
C ILE A 44 3.08 -0.19 -5.48
N TYR A 45 3.69 -0.47 -4.33
CA TYR A 45 4.44 -1.71 -4.11
C TYR A 45 3.51 -2.93 -4.13
N ARG A 46 2.36 -2.86 -3.47
CA ARG A 46 1.40 -3.98 -3.45
C ARG A 46 0.91 -4.34 -4.86
N LEU A 47 0.62 -3.35 -5.71
CA LEU A 47 0.23 -3.59 -7.10
C LEU A 47 1.33 -4.25 -7.91
N LEU A 48 2.54 -3.71 -7.85
CA LEU A 48 3.66 -4.25 -8.62
C LEU A 48 4.01 -5.68 -8.19
N LEU A 49 4.00 -5.92 -6.88
CA LEU A 49 4.19 -7.26 -6.33
C LEU A 49 3.07 -8.21 -6.76
N THR A 50 1.83 -7.73 -6.78
CA THR A 50 0.68 -8.51 -7.26
C THR A 50 0.85 -8.92 -8.71
N ASN A 51 1.25 -8.00 -9.60
CA ASN A 51 1.50 -8.31 -11.01
C ASN A 51 2.60 -9.37 -11.18
N ILE A 52 3.72 -9.23 -10.46
CA ILE A 52 4.82 -10.20 -10.49
C ILE A 52 4.32 -11.58 -10.05
N LEU A 53 3.65 -11.65 -8.91
CA LEU A 53 3.16 -12.91 -8.35
C LEU A 53 2.05 -13.55 -9.20
N ALA A 54 1.18 -12.75 -9.83
CA ALA A 54 0.15 -13.25 -10.74
C ALA A 54 0.78 -13.94 -11.95
N ASN A 55 1.82 -13.36 -12.53
CA ASN A 55 2.56 -13.96 -13.65
C ASN A 55 3.30 -15.25 -13.25
N LEU A 56 3.80 -15.35 -12.00
CA LEU A 56 4.50 -16.54 -11.52
C LEU A 56 3.55 -17.68 -11.13
N THR A 57 2.41 -17.35 -10.54
CA THR A 57 1.50 -18.33 -9.93
C THR A 57 0.28 -18.67 -10.79
N GLY A 58 -0.06 -17.81 -11.75
CA GLY A 58 -1.33 -17.87 -12.48
C GLY A 58 -2.57 -17.67 -11.58
N CYS A 59 -2.40 -17.20 -10.35
CA CYS A 59 -3.50 -16.91 -9.44
C CYS A 59 -4.22 -15.62 -9.82
N ASP A 60 -5.48 -15.52 -9.38
CA ASP A 60 -6.23 -14.29 -9.47
C ASP A 60 -5.51 -13.13 -8.78
N ALA A 61 -5.41 -12.02 -9.48
CA ALA A 61 -4.61 -10.88 -9.05
C ALA A 61 -5.26 -10.17 -7.85
N THR A 62 -6.60 -10.18 -7.75
CA THR A 62 -7.33 -9.63 -6.60
C THR A 62 -7.06 -10.45 -5.34
N LEU A 63 -7.11 -11.78 -5.44
CA LEU A 63 -6.74 -12.68 -4.33
C LEU A 63 -5.31 -12.43 -3.83
N ILE A 64 -4.35 -12.25 -4.73
CA ILE A 64 -2.96 -11.95 -4.35
C ILE A 64 -2.88 -10.60 -3.63
N TYR A 65 -3.48 -9.55 -4.20
CA TYR A 65 -3.45 -8.20 -3.64
C TYR A 65 -4.01 -8.12 -2.21
N GLU A 66 -5.10 -8.85 -1.95
CA GLU A 66 -5.71 -9.00 -0.62
C GLU A 66 -4.90 -9.89 0.34
N SER A 67 -4.06 -10.76 -0.21
CA SER A 67 -3.21 -11.66 0.58
C SER A 67 -1.92 -11.02 1.05
N ILE A 68 -1.47 -9.94 0.41
CA ILE A 68 -0.28 -9.17 0.82
C ILE A 68 -0.59 -8.38 2.10
N GLN A 69 0.25 -8.53 3.12
CA GLN A 69 0.06 -7.93 4.45
C GLN A 69 1.23 -7.05 4.85
N LEU A 70 0.97 -6.15 5.80
CA LEU A 70 2.03 -5.50 6.58
C LEU A 70 2.54 -6.47 7.65
N PRO A 71 3.85 -6.61 7.82
CA PRO A 71 4.40 -7.45 8.87
C PRO A 71 4.31 -6.78 10.24
N ASN A 72 4.32 -7.60 11.30
CA ASN A 72 4.26 -7.11 12.69
C ASN A 72 5.58 -6.44 13.14
N THR A 73 6.70 -6.77 12.51
CA THR A 73 8.04 -6.30 12.87
C THR A 73 8.90 -6.13 11.63
N LEU A 74 9.76 -5.11 11.62
CA LEU A 74 10.65 -4.78 10.49
C LEU A 74 11.54 -5.95 9.99
N PRO A 75 12.07 -6.85 10.84
CA PRO A 75 12.84 -8.00 10.35
C PRO A 75 12.06 -8.97 9.47
N ASN A 76 10.73 -8.89 9.46
CA ASN A 76 9.85 -9.77 8.68
C ASN A 76 9.42 -9.14 7.33
N GLY A 77 10.13 -8.11 6.87
CA GLY A 77 9.88 -7.45 5.58
C GLY A 77 9.25 -6.07 5.72
N ASP A 78 9.04 -5.43 4.57
CA ASP A 78 8.16 -4.27 4.42
C ASP A 78 6.75 -4.72 4.01
N LEU A 79 6.67 -5.84 3.29
CA LEU A 79 5.44 -6.57 2.96
C LEU A 79 5.67 -8.06 3.21
N VAL A 80 4.60 -8.80 3.49
CA VAL A 80 4.66 -10.26 3.63
C VAL A 80 3.49 -10.92 2.93
N LEU A 81 3.77 -12.01 2.22
CA LEU A 81 2.77 -12.89 1.65
C LEU A 81 2.70 -14.21 2.42
N PRO A 82 1.61 -14.48 3.16
CA PRO A 82 1.34 -15.81 3.69
C PRO A 82 0.90 -16.71 2.52
N VAL A 83 1.81 -17.56 2.03
CA VAL A 83 1.61 -18.40 0.84
C VAL A 83 0.33 -19.27 0.90
N PRO A 84 -0.09 -19.83 2.05
CA PRO A 84 -1.35 -20.57 2.14
C PRO A 84 -2.60 -19.78 1.70
N ARG A 85 -2.58 -18.43 1.77
CA ARG A 85 -3.73 -17.61 1.33
C ARG A 85 -3.98 -17.70 -0.17
N LEU A 86 -2.95 -18.01 -0.95
CA LEU A 86 -3.08 -18.20 -2.40
C LEU A 86 -3.77 -19.51 -2.78
N ARG A 87 -3.95 -20.45 -1.84
CA ARG A 87 -4.62 -21.75 -2.06
C ARG A 87 -4.04 -22.54 -3.24
N LEU A 88 -2.73 -22.41 -3.46
CA LEU A 88 -2.00 -23.11 -4.52
C LEU A 88 -2.11 -24.64 -4.33
N LYS A 89 -2.50 -25.34 -5.40
CA LYS A 89 -2.46 -26.80 -5.43
C LYS A 89 -1.00 -27.26 -5.53
N GLY A 90 -0.67 -28.38 -4.89
CA GLY A 90 0.65 -29.01 -5.03
C GLY A 90 1.35 -29.23 -3.68
N PRO A 91 2.68 -28.97 -3.59
CA PRO A 91 3.47 -29.32 -2.42
C PRO A 91 3.08 -28.47 -1.19
N LYS A 92 3.64 -28.82 -0.02
CA LYS A 92 3.35 -28.11 1.23
C LYS A 92 3.70 -26.60 1.10
N PRO A 93 2.98 -25.70 1.79
CA PRO A 93 3.19 -24.25 1.64
C PRO A 93 4.61 -23.76 1.92
N ASN A 94 5.37 -24.42 2.80
CA ASN A 94 6.78 -24.10 3.03
C ASN A 94 7.64 -24.29 1.78
N VAL A 95 7.37 -25.34 1.01
CA VAL A 95 8.09 -25.65 -0.23
C VAL A 95 7.68 -24.66 -1.31
N GLN A 96 6.38 -24.38 -1.44
CA GLN A 96 5.86 -23.37 -2.35
C GLN A 96 6.48 -21.99 -2.10
N ALA A 97 6.67 -21.60 -0.83
CA ALA A 97 7.33 -20.34 -0.49
C ALA A 97 8.77 -20.28 -1.01
N VAL A 98 9.54 -21.37 -0.88
CA VAL A 98 10.91 -21.48 -1.39
C VAL A 98 10.93 -21.46 -2.92
N GLU A 99 10.04 -22.20 -3.58
CA GLU A 99 9.91 -22.23 -5.04
C GLU A 99 9.54 -20.86 -5.62
N LEU A 100 8.62 -20.14 -4.97
CA LEU A 100 8.24 -18.78 -5.35
C LEU A 100 9.36 -17.79 -5.15
N ALA A 101 10.12 -17.91 -4.05
CA ALA A 101 11.30 -17.09 -3.83
C ALA A 101 12.34 -17.31 -4.93
N ALA A 102 12.66 -18.57 -5.24
CA ALA A 102 13.62 -18.93 -6.29
C ALA A 102 13.18 -18.52 -7.69
N SER A 103 11.87 -18.55 -7.96
CA SER A 103 11.29 -18.13 -9.25
C SER A 103 11.08 -16.61 -9.34
N PHE A 104 11.32 -15.87 -8.26
CA PHE A 104 11.12 -14.43 -8.25
C PHE A 104 12.14 -13.77 -9.21
N PRO A 105 11.68 -12.92 -10.15
CA PRO A 105 12.57 -12.33 -11.13
C PRO A 105 13.76 -11.60 -10.50
N GLU A 106 14.94 -11.79 -11.08
CA GLU A 106 16.13 -11.06 -10.66
C GLU A 106 16.04 -9.58 -11.04
N ASN A 107 16.85 -8.75 -10.35
CA ASN A 107 17.03 -7.32 -10.65
C ASN A 107 15.74 -6.49 -10.65
N GLN A 108 14.78 -6.84 -9.80
CA GLN A 108 13.58 -6.03 -9.61
C GLN A 108 13.94 -4.65 -9.03
N PRO A 109 13.47 -3.55 -9.63
CA PRO A 109 13.93 -2.21 -9.25
C PRO A 109 13.47 -1.80 -7.85
N LEU A 110 12.29 -2.23 -7.42
CA LEU A 110 11.67 -1.83 -6.16
C LEU A 110 11.82 -2.84 -5.02
N PHE A 111 12.20 -4.08 -5.34
CA PHE A 111 12.24 -5.17 -4.37
C PHE A 111 13.62 -5.80 -4.33
N GLN A 112 14.07 -6.11 -3.13
CA GLN A 112 15.17 -7.04 -2.94
C GLN A 112 14.67 -8.45 -3.24
N HIS A 113 15.58 -9.35 -3.63
CA HIS A 113 15.21 -10.73 -3.88
C HIS A 113 14.67 -11.37 -2.59
N PRO A 114 13.45 -11.92 -2.58
CA PRO A 114 12.81 -12.40 -1.37
C PRO A 114 13.45 -13.71 -0.89
N THR A 115 13.38 -13.97 0.41
CA THR A 115 13.83 -15.23 1.01
C THR A 115 12.68 -15.82 1.82
N ALA A 116 12.32 -17.06 1.55
CA ALA A 116 11.21 -17.72 2.25
C ALA A 116 11.50 -17.88 3.76
N SER A 117 10.46 -17.67 4.57
CA SER A 117 10.48 -17.86 6.02
C SER A 117 9.30 -18.73 6.45
N GLY A 118 9.51 -20.04 6.43
CA GLY A 118 8.46 -21.03 6.67
C GLY A 118 7.36 -20.93 5.60
N ILE A 119 6.11 -20.71 6.03
CA ILE A 119 4.95 -20.52 5.13
C ILE A 119 4.81 -19.09 4.59
N HIS A 120 5.68 -18.17 5.03
CA HIS A 120 5.62 -16.76 4.68
C HIS A 120 6.73 -16.39 3.70
N LEU A 121 6.41 -15.47 2.79
CA LEU A 121 7.37 -14.88 1.88
C LEU A 121 7.46 -13.38 2.18
N PRO A 122 8.47 -12.95 2.97
CA PRO A 122 8.74 -11.54 3.22
C PRO A 122 9.38 -10.87 2.00
N PHE A 123 8.99 -9.62 1.76
CA PHE A 123 9.52 -8.76 0.71
C PHE A 123 10.07 -7.48 1.32
N PHE A 124 11.30 -7.14 0.93
CA PHE A 124 11.97 -5.92 1.34
C PHE A 124 12.06 -4.96 0.17
N PHE A 125 11.84 -3.68 0.44
CA PHE A 125 12.00 -2.63 -0.56
C PHE A 125 13.48 -2.35 -0.81
N THR A 126 13.82 -1.99 -2.04
CA THR A 126 15.17 -1.54 -2.40
C THR A 126 15.36 -0.11 -1.87
N PRO A 127 16.27 0.14 -0.90
CA PRO A 127 16.37 1.44 -0.22
C PRO A 127 16.62 2.61 -1.17
N LYS A 128 17.47 2.39 -2.18
CA LYS A 128 17.78 3.40 -3.21
C LYS A 128 16.53 3.81 -3.98
N SER A 129 15.74 2.85 -4.43
CA SER A 129 14.52 3.14 -5.21
C SER A 129 13.43 3.75 -4.33
N LEU A 130 13.32 3.29 -3.08
CA LEU A 130 12.40 3.82 -2.08
C LEU A 130 12.61 5.32 -1.86
N SER A 131 13.84 5.79 -1.68
CA SER A 131 14.11 7.22 -1.49
C SER A 131 13.77 8.06 -2.73
N HIS A 132 14.04 7.54 -3.94
CA HIS A 132 13.71 8.24 -5.18
C HIS A 132 12.21 8.31 -5.47
N LEU A 133 11.42 7.40 -4.90
CA LEU A 133 9.96 7.42 -5.02
C LEU A 133 9.32 8.27 -3.90
N ILE A 134 9.63 7.95 -2.64
CA ILE A 134 8.91 8.50 -1.48
C ILE A 134 9.26 9.97 -1.22
N LEU A 135 10.49 10.41 -1.46
CA LEU A 135 10.85 11.80 -1.19
C LEU A 135 10.08 12.77 -2.12
N PRO A 136 10.08 12.62 -3.47
CA PRO A 136 9.20 13.43 -4.32
C PRO A 136 7.74 13.33 -3.93
N TYR A 137 7.25 12.11 -3.69
CA TYR A 137 5.85 11.85 -3.32
C TYR A 137 5.41 12.62 -2.07
N LEU A 138 6.28 12.67 -1.06
CA LEU A 138 6.08 13.40 0.19
C LEU A 138 6.19 14.92 -0.04
N PHE A 139 7.27 15.37 -0.69
CA PHE A 139 7.55 16.80 -0.86
C PHE A 139 6.48 17.51 -1.67
N GLU A 140 5.87 16.87 -2.66
CA GLU A 140 4.82 17.50 -3.45
C GLU A 140 3.47 17.57 -2.72
N ARG A 141 3.19 16.62 -1.81
CA ARG A 141 1.93 16.58 -1.06
C ARG A 141 1.96 17.48 0.18
N HIS A 142 3.13 17.74 0.76
CA HIS A 142 3.28 18.52 2.00
C HIS A 142 2.26 18.08 3.08
N GLU A 143 1.40 18.99 3.54
CA GLU A 143 0.37 18.75 4.55
C GLU A 143 -0.70 17.75 4.11
N ALA A 144 -0.88 17.55 2.79
CA ALA A 144 -1.81 16.57 2.24
C ALA A 144 -1.23 15.14 2.23
N TYR A 145 0.04 14.92 2.61
CA TYR A 145 0.58 13.57 2.70
C TYR A 145 -0.16 12.76 3.77
N GLY A 146 -0.54 11.53 3.41
CA GLY A 146 -1.37 10.67 4.27
C GLY A 146 -2.85 11.03 4.27
N SER A 147 -3.28 12.05 3.52
CA SER A 147 -4.69 12.37 3.30
C SER A 147 -5.22 11.62 2.08
N ASP A 148 -6.35 10.94 2.23
CA ASP A 148 -7.06 10.28 1.14
C ASP A 148 -8.41 10.97 0.91
N LEU A 149 -8.45 11.87 -0.08
CA LEU A 149 -9.64 12.67 -0.38
C LEU A 149 -10.77 11.85 -1.03
N THR A 150 -10.50 10.61 -1.44
CA THR A 150 -11.51 9.69 -1.98
C THR A 150 -12.38 9.08 -0.87
N ILE A 151 -11.85 9.00 0.36
CA ILE A 151 -12.60 8.52 1.51
C ILE A 151 -13.72 9.50 1.82
N GLY A 152 -14.94 8.97 1.99
CA GLY A 152 -16.11 9.77 2.32
C GLY A 152 -16.78 10.42 1.12
N LEU A 153 -16.42 10.08 -0.12
CA LEU A 153 -17.26 10.38 -1.28
C LEU A 153 -18.50 9.47 -1.29
N ASP A 154 -19.64 10.03 -1.67
CA ASP A 154 -20.88 9.29 -1.86
C ASP A 154 -20.91 8.67 -3.26
N SER A 155 -20.51 7.40 -3.33
CA SER A 155 -20.48 6.61 -4.58
C SER A 155 -21.86 6.37 -5.20
N SER A 156 -22.94 6.71 -4.50
CA SER A 156 -24.32 6.57 -5.00
C SER A 156 -24.89 7.87 -5.59
N ALA A 157 -24.21 9.00 -5.41
CA ALA A 157 -24.67 10.29 -5.90
C ALA A 157 -24.13 10.56 -7.32
N HIS A 158 -24.98 11.13 -8.19
CA HIS A 158 -24.57 11.63 -9.52
C HIS A 158 -23.68 12.89 -9.45
N THR A 159 -23.37 13.36 -8.24
CA THR A 159 -22.50 14.51 -7.95
C THR A 159 -21.47 14.09 -6.91
N GLU A 160 -20.29 14.71 -6.91
CA GLU A 160 -19.23 14.46 -5.91
C GLU A 160 -19.63 14.96 -4.50
N ARG A 161 -20.65 14.35 -3.91
CA ARG A 161 -21.15 14.69 -2.60
C ARG A 161 -20.31 14.00 -1.54
N ARG A 162 -19.81 14.76 -0.56
CA ARG A 162 -19.14 14.21 0.61
C ARG A 162 -20.15 13.72 1.64
N LYS A 163 -19.89 12.57 2.24
CA LYS A 163 -20.59 12.02 3.40
C LYS A 163 -20.37 12.95 4.59
N LYS A 164 -21.43 13.18 5.37
CA LYS A 164 -21.38 13.98 6.60
C LYS A 164 -21.38 13.04 7.80
N ILE A 165 -20.46 13.27 8.73
CA ILE A 165 -20.36 12.55 10.00
C ILE A 165 -20.46 13.57 11.13
N VAL A 166 -21.19 13.23 12.19
CA VAL A 166 -21.22 13.99 13.44
C VAL A 166 -20.39 13.21 14.45
N ILE A 167 -19.32 13.82 14.96
CA ILE A 167 -18.49 13.27 16.03
C ILE A 167 -18.84 14.06 17.29
N GLU A 168 -19.53 13.41 18.22
CA GLU A 168 -19.82 13.95 19.54
C GLU A 168 -18.76 13.43 20.51
N PHE A 169 -18.10 14.34 21.22
CA PHE A 169 -17.00 14.02 22.12
C PHE A 169 -16.92 15.02 23.27
N SER A 170 -16.18 14.64 24.31
CA SER A 170 -16.03 15.37 25.57
C SER A 170 -17.31 15.40 26.42
N SER A 171 -18.38 16.02 25.90
CA SER A 171 -19.70 16.27 26.53
C SER A 171 -19.74 16.10 28.06
N PRO A 172 -18.98 16.92 28.80
CA PRO A 172 -18.88 16.82 30.24
C PRO A 172 -20.16 17.34 30.91
N ASN A 173 -20.31 17.04 32.19
CA ASN A 173 -21.36 17.66 33.01
C ASN A 173 -20.94 19.09 33.41
N ILE A 174 -21.71 20.10 33.00
CA ILE A 174 -21.46 21.52 33.30
C ILE A 174 -21.43 21.85 34.80
N ALA A 175 -22.05 21.01 35.65
CA ALA A 175 -22.05 21.18 37.10
C ALA A 175 -20.80 20.61 37.79
N LYS A 176 -19.85 20.05 37.04
CA LYS A 176 -18.61 19.47 37.57
C LYS A 176 -17.39 20.12 36.93
N GLU A 177 -16.36 20.33 37.73
CA GLU A 177 -15.08 20.82 37.23
C GLU A 177 -14.40 19.79 36.32
N PHE A 178 -13.61 20.29 35.38
CA PHE A 178 -12.77 19.46 34.53
C PHE A 178 -11.62 18.86 35.33
N HIS A 179 -11.60 17.52 35.40
CA HIS A 179 -10.43 16.76 35.83
C HIS A 179 -9.80 15.98 34.65
N ALA A 180 -8.62 15.38 34.87
CA ALA A 180 -7.84 14.64 33.86
C ALA A 180 -8.61 13.50 33.16
N GLY A 181 -9.70 13.03 33.75
CA GLY A 181 -10.57 12.00 33.14
C GLY A 181 -11.29 12.48 31.88
N HIS A 182 -11.60 13.77 31.77
CA HIS A 182 -12.27 14.33 30.59
C HIS A 182 -11.33 14.41 29.38
N LEU A 183 -10.01 14.52 29.61
CA LEU A 183 -9.01 14.65 28.56
C LEU A 183 -9.12 13.51 27.52
N ARG A 184 -9.42 12.29 27.97
CA ARG A 184 -9.51 11.11 27.09
C ARG A 184 -10.51 11.30 25.96
N SER A 185 -11.73 11.74 26.25
CA SER A 185 -12.75 11.91 25.21
C SER A 185 -12.43 13.14 24.34
N THR A 186 -11.88 14.20 24.94
CA THR A 186 -11.50 15.43 24.23
C THR A 186 -10.41 15.24 23.18
N ILE A 187 -9.40 14.38 23.41
CA ILE A 187 -8.30 14.17 22.47
C ILE A 187 -8.56 13.06 21.44
N ILE A 188 -9.50 12.16 21.73
CA ILE A 188 -9.86 11.05 20.82
C ILE A 188 -10.87 11.53 19.77
N GLY A 189 -11.84 12.33 20.19
CA GLY A 189 -12.80 12.98 19.28
C GLY A 189 -12.16 14.12 18.51
#